data_AF-A0A5C4UQJ6-F1
#
_entry.id   AF-A0A5C4UQJ6-F1
#
_cell.length_a   1.000
_cell.length_b   1.000
_cell.length_c   1.000
_cell.angle_alpha   90.00
_cell.angle_beta   90.00
_cell.angle_gamma   90.00
#
_symmetry.space_group_name_H-M   'P 1'
#
loop_
_entity.id
_entity.type
_entity.pdbx_description
1 polymer ?
#
loop_
_entity_poly.entity_id
_entity_poly.type
_entity_poly.pdbx_seq_one_letter_code
_entity_poly.pdbx_strand_id
1 'polypeptide(L)' 'MNVQSTDPRLVRVEKGAASDEELAAVTALLMARAARGGVPAEAAAPGQSTAGWRRLERASAYRAPHSWQG' A
#
# COMPACT_ATOMS: atom_id res chain seq x y z
N MET A 1 12.66 15.36 -14.96
CA MET A 1 11.83 14.73 -16.01
C MET A 1 11.19 13.48 -15.44
N ASN A 2 9.86 13.43 -15.33
CA ASN A 2 9.15 12.20 -14.95
C ASN A 2 9.06 11.29 -16.17
N VAL A 3 9.80 10.19 -16.16
CA VAL A 3 9.62 9.10 -17.11
C VAL A 3 8.35 8.34 -16.70
N GLN A 4 7.26 8.57 -17.43
CA GLN A 4 6.12 7.66 -17.38
C GLN A 4 6.56 6.35 -18.06
N SER A 5 6.79 5.31 -17.27
CA SER A 5 7.06 3.98 -17.79
C SER A 5 5.75 3.38 -18.31
N THR A 6 5.68 3.10 -19.61
CA THR A 6 4.58 2.33 -20.22
C THR A 6 4.93 0.85 -20.18
N ASP A 7 5.30 0.32 -19.01
CA ASP A 7 5.42 -1.14 -18.86
C ASP A 7 3.99 -1.71 -18.82
N PRO A 8 3.62 -2.63 -19.74
CA PRO A 8 2.31 -3.29 -19.68
C PRO A 8 2.11 -4.12 -18.41
N ARG A 9 3.18 -4.38 -17.64
CA ARG A 9 3.10 -5.06 -16.34
C ARG A 9 2.69 -4.08 -15.25
N LEU A 10 1.41 -4.12 -14.90
CA LEU A 10 0.79 -3.29 -13.85
C LEU A 10 1.24 -3.66 -12.43
N VAL A 11 1.70 -4.89 -12.21
CA VAL A 11 2.09 -5.43 -10.90
C VAL A 11 3.31 -6.36 -11.04
N ARG A 12 4.17 -6.37 -10.02
CA ARG A 12 5.39 -7.20 -9.94
C ARG A 12 5.42 -7.96 -8.61
N VAL A 13 5.83 -9.22 -8.66
CA VAL A 13 6.11 -10.04 -7.47
C VAL A 13 7.57 -9.84 -7.04
N GLU A 14 7.79 -9.32 -5.83
CA GLU A 14 9.14 -9.06 -5.30
C GLU A 14 9.78 -10.30 -4.67
N LYS A 15 8.98 -11.17 -4.07
CA LYS A 15 9.42 -12.38 -3.35
C LYS A 15 8.38 -13.48 -3.50
N GLY A 16 8.83 -14.73 -3.60
CA GLY A 16 7.97 -15.90 -3.81
C GLY A 16 7.47 -16.01 -5.25
N ALA A 17 6.45 -16.84 -5.46
CA ALA A 17 5.74 -16.98 -6.72
C ALA A 17 4.25 -16.79 -6.46
N ALA A 18 3.57 -16.15 -7.41
CA ALA A 18 2.11 -16.07 -7.42
C ALA A 18 1.61 -16.85 -8.64
N SER A 19 0.52 -17.58 -8.46
CA SER A 19 -0.22 -18.15 -9.57
C SER A 19 -0.89 -17.04 -10.40
N ASP A 20 -1.25 -17.38 -11.63
CA ASP A 20 -1.99 -16.46 -12.51
C ASP A 20 -3.33 -16.02 -11.88
N GLU A 21 -4.00 -16.94 -11.17
CA GLU A 21 -5.25 -16.68 -10.44
C GLU A 21 -5.05 -15.64 -9.34
N GLU A 22 -3.99 -15.76 -8.54
CA GLU A 22 -3.66 -14.80 -7.48
C GLU A 22 -3.32 -13.42 -8.05
N LEU A 23 -2.57 -13.38 -9.16
CA LEU A 23 -2.22 -12.13 -9.83
C LEU A 23 -3.46 -11.43 -10.42
N ALA A 24 -4.37 -12.22 -11.01
CA ALA A 24 -5.65 -11.74 -11.52
C ALA A 24 -6.53 -11.18 -10.38
N ALA A 25 -6.60 -11.88 -9.25
CA ALA A 25 -7.38 -11.44 -8.08
C ALA A 25 -6.87 -10.10 -7.53
N VAL A 26 -5.56 -9.93 -7.37
CA VAL A 26 -4.96 -8.67 -6.90
C VAL A 26 -5.22 -7.54 -7.90
N THR A 27 -5.08 -7.80 -9.20
CA THR A 27 -5.33 -6.81 -10.26
C THR A 27 -6.80 -6.37 -10.26
N ALA A 28 -7.73 -7.31 -10.18
CA ALA A 28 -9.17 -7.03 -10.10
C ALA A 28 -9.51 -6.20 -8.86
N LEU A 29 -8.91 -6.50 -7.70
CA LEU A 29 -9.09 -5.73 -6.48
C LEU A 29 -8.60 -4.29 -6.63
N LEU A 30 -7.42 -4.09 -7.22
CA LEU A 30 -6.88 -2.75 -7.47
C LEU A 30 -7.78 -1.94 -8.41
N MET A 31 -8.25 -2.54 -9.50
CA MET A 31 -9.20 -1.93 -10.43
C MET A 31 -10.51 -1.56 -9.75
N ALA A 32 -11.08 -2.46 -8.94
CA ALA A 32 -12.29 -2.20 -8.17
C ALA A 32 -12.12 -1.03 -7.19
N ARG A 33 -10.95 -0.91 -6.53
CA ARG A 33 -10.64 0.23 -5.66
C ARG A 33 -10.48 1.53 -6.43
N ALA A 34 -9.78 1.50 -7.57
CA ALA A 34 -9.61 2.67 -8.43
C ALA A 34 -10.96 3.19 -8.94
N ALA A 35 -11.85 2.28 -9.35
CA ALA A 35 -13.22 2.61 -9.77
C ALA A 35 -14.06 3.25 -8.64
N ARG A 36 -13.74 3.00 -7.36
CA ARG A 36 -14.39 3.63 -6.21
C ARG A 36 -13.85 5.03 -5.88
N GLY A 37 -12.77 5.47 -6.53
CA GLY A 37 -12.06 6.73 -6.26
C GLY A 37 -12.81 8.04 -6.57
N GLY A 38 -14.12 7.99 -6.84
CA GLY A 38 -14.96 9.16 -7.10
C GLY A 38 -15.81 9.65 -5.91
N VAL A 39 -15.78 8.95 -4.77
CA VAL A 39 -16.48 9.42 -3.56
C VAL A 39 -15.43 9.98 -2.60
N PRO A 40 -15.42 11.30 -2.33
CA PRO A 40 -14.63 11.79 -1.20
C PRO A 40 -15.14 11.05 0.03
N ALA A 41 -14.27 10.30 0.69
CA ALA A 41 -14.54 9.81 2.03
C ALA A 41 -14.55 11.00 2.98
N GLU A 42 -15.55 11.85 2.86
CA GLU A 42 -15.91 12.82 3.87
C GLU A 42 -16.44 12.00 5.05
N ALA A 43 -15.79 12.18 6.20
CA ALA A 43 -15.93 11.46 7.47
C ALA A 43 -14.99 10.24 7.69
N ALA A 44 -13.90 10.55 8.40
CA ALA A 44 -13.28 9.73 9.46
C ALA A 44 -12.59 8.41 9.07
N ALA A 45 -11.54 8.48 8.25
CA ALA A 45 -10.40 7.59 8.48
C ALA A 45 -9.42 8.34 9.40
N PRO A 46 -8.96 7.77 10.55
CA PRO A 46 -7.74 8.29 11.17
C PRO A 46 -6.68 8.31 10.07
N GLY A 47 -6.11 9.49 9.82
CA GLY A 47 -5.24 9.74 8.67
C GLY A 47 -4.29 8.56 8.50
N GLN A 48 -4.26 8.00 7.28
CA GLN A 48 -3.34 6.93 6.89
C GLN A 48 -2.02 7.23 7.58
N SER A 49 -1.62 6.38 8.53
CA SER A 49 -0.32 6.52 9.19
C SER A 49 0.72 6.29 8.10
N THR A 50 1.05 7.35 7.36
CA THR A 50 2.30 7.46 6.65
C THR A 50 3.31 7.11 7.70
N ALA A 51 3.97 5.95 7.57
CA ALA A 51 4.97 5.50 8.51
C ALA A 51 5.93 6.67 8.72
N GLY A 52 5.76 7.36 9.86
CA GLY A 52 6.47 8.59 10.08
C GLY A 52 7.93 8.25 10.04
N TRP A 53 8.71 9.00 9.26
CA TRP A 53 10.17 9.00 9.41
C TRP A 53 10.44 9.58 10.79
N ARG A 54 10.30 8.73 11.81
CA ARG A 54 10.31 9.14 13.19
C ARG A 54 11.77 9.23 13.62
N ARG A 55 12.09 10.35 14.22
CA ARG A 55 13.33 10.55 14.98
C ARG A 55 13.41 9.46 16.04
N LEU A 56 14.32 8.52 15.84
CA LEU A 56 14.43 7.30 16.65
C LEU A 56 14.73 7.65 18.13
N GLU A 57 15.39 8.79 18.35
CA GLU A 57 15.67 9.38 19.67
C GLU A 57 14.42 9.80 20.46
N ARG A 58 13.26 9.95 19.81
CA ARG A 58 11.97 10.30 20.44
C ARG A 58 10.96 9.15 20.45
N ALA A 59 11.32 7.99 19.90
CA ALA A 59 10.45 6.82 19.93
C ALA A 59 10.59 6.11 21.28
N SER A 60 9.48 5.56 21.81
CA SER A 60 9.54 4.64 22.96
C SER A 60 10.55 3.53 22.69
N ALA A 61 11.44 3.28 23.65
CA ALA A 61 12.56 2.33 23.51
C ALA A 61 12.10 0.88 23.26
N TYR A 62 10.81 0.58 23.46
CA TYR A 62 10.24 -0.72 23.20
C TYR A 62 9.00 -0.63 22.32
N ARG A 63 9.03 -1.37 21.21
CA ARG A 63 7.87 -1.64 20.34
C ARG A 63 7.76 -3.14 20.17
N ALA A 64 6.55 -3.66 20.35
CA ALA A 64 6.30 -5.08 20.18
C ALA A 64 6.60 -5.50 18.71
N PRO A 65 7.39 -6.57 18.48
CA PRO A 65 7.82 -6.99 17.14
C PRO A 65 6.69 -7.29 16.16
N HIS A 66 5.49 -7.58 16.67
CA HIS A 66 4.31 -7.95 15.89
C HIS A 66 3.40 -6.76 15.56
N SER A 67 3.78 -5.53 15.92
CA SER A 67 2.99 -4.34 15.58
C SER A 67 3.40 -3.78 14.22
N TRP A 68 2.57 -4.00 13.21
CA TRP A 68 2.72 -3.38 11.89
C TRP A 68 2.12 -1.97 11.83
N GLN A 69 1.22 -1.63 12.77
CA GLN A 69 0.68 -0.28 12.95
C GLN A 69 1.60 0.50 13.88
N GLY A 70 2.09 1.63 13.41
CA GLY A 70 2.93 2.58 14.14
C GLY A 70 2.45 3.99 13.91
#